data_AF-A0AAV5X4T9-F1
#
_entry.id   AF-A0AAV5X4T9-F1
#
_cell.length_a   1.000
_cell.length_b   1.000
_cell.length_c   1.000
_cell.angle_alpha   90.00
_cell.angle_beta   90.00
_cell.angle_gamma   90.00
#
_symmetry.space_group_name_H-M   'P 1'
#
loop_
_entity.id
_entity.type
_entity.pdbx_description
1 polymer ?
#
loop_
_entity_poly.entity_id
_entity_poly.type
_entity_poly.pdbx_seq_one_letter_code
_entity_poly.pdbx_strand_id
1 'polypeptide(L)'
;MQATDSDRQINAQDDSSRVRQVRARLPGQVLRERIELARASYGPLYTLLEVRRRVAETLPHRLGYVRGATLEPIESYQETIPDEILLKYDDATRSGLFGKFWVVTPTYYRERQLDPWIAAEVFGTNLCAVIAQWDV
;
A
#
# COMPACT_ATOMS: atom_id res chain seq x y z
N MET A 1 46.35 17.55 -12.54
CA MET A 1 45.69 17.18 -11.28
C MET A 1 44.28 16.74 -11.62
N GLN A 2 44.06 15.44 -11.90
CA GLN A 2 42.75 14.87 -12.19
C GLN A 2 42.27 14.15 -10.94
N ALA A 3 41.20 14.64 -10.32
CA ALA A 3 40.52 13.89 -9.27
C ALA A 3 40.01 12.58 -9.89
N THR A 4 40.57 11.47 -9.42
CA THR A 4 40.29 10.11 -9.84
C THR A 4 38.80 9.79 -9.61
N ASP A 5 38.17 9.05 -10.53
CA ASP A 5 36.74 8.69 -10.47
C ASP A 5 36.34 8.11 -9.10
N SER A 6 37.26 7.38 -8.47
CA SER A 6 37.11 6.83 -7.12
C SER A 6 36.85 7.90 -6.04
N ASP A 7 37.50 9.08 -6.10
CA ASP A 7 37.30 10.15 -5.11
C ASP A 7 35.93 10.83 -5.28
N ARG A 8 35.45 10.92 -6.52
CA ARG A 8 34.10 11.42 -6.81
C ARG A 8 33.04 10.45 -6.31
N GLN A 9 33.29 9.14 -6.44
CA GLN A 9 32.36 8.11 -5.99
C GLN A 9 32.26 8.04 -4.47
N ILE A 10 33.38 8.16 -3.76
CA ILE A 10 33.42 8.22 -2.29
C ILE A 10 32.67 9.46 -1.77
N ASN A 11 32.93 10.63 -2.37
CA ASN A 11 32.23 11.87 -2.00
C ASN A 11 30.73 11.81 -2.29
N ALA A 12 30.31 11.25 -3.43
CA ALA A 12 28.89 11.09 -3.74
C ALA A 12 28.18 10.14 -2.77
N GLN A 13 28.87 9.10 -2.30
CA GLN A 13 28.33 8.13 -1.35
C GLN A 13 28.22 8.74 0.07
N ASP A 14 29.19 9.55 0.49
CA ASP A 14 29.13 10.35 1.73
C ASP A 14 28.00 11.39 1.68
N ASP A 15 27.89 12.14 0.58
CA ASP A 15 26.81 13.11 0.38
C ASP A 15 25.43 12.44 0.42
N SER A 16 25.26 11.26 -0.21
CA SER A 16 24.00 10.51 -0.15
C SER A 16 23.62 10.06 1.27
N SER A 17 24.63 9.76 2.10
CA SER A 17 24.46 9.31 3.47
C SER A 17 24.09 10.49 4.38
N ARG A 18 24.77 11.63 4.18
CA ARG A 18 24.49 12.89 4.87
C ARG A 18 23.11 13.44 4.52
N VAL A 19 22.72 13.41 3.24
CA VAL A 19 21.36 13.80 2.81
C VAL A 19 20.31 12.90 3.45
N ARG A 20 20.52 11.58 3.52
CA ARG A 20 19.62 10.66 4.23
C ARG A 20 19.50 10.99 5.73
N GLN A 21 20.61 11.32 6.40
CA GLN A 21 20.59 11.73 7.81
C GLN A 21 19.84 13.05 8.03
N VAL A 22 20.01 14.04 7.14
CA VAL A 22 19.27 15.31 7.20
C VAL A 22 17.78 15.07 6.99
N ARG A 23 17.40 14.28 5.99
CA ARG A 23 16.00 13.92 5.71
C ARG A 23 15.36 13.20 6.89
N ALA A 24 16.07 12.27 7.54
CA ALA A 24 15.56 11.57 8.72
C ALA A 24 15.17 12.50 9.88
N ARG A 25 15.72 13.72 9.94
CA ARG A 25 15.37 14.76 10.94
C ARG A 25 14.20 15.65 10.51
N LEU A 26 13.71 15.50 9.28
CA LEU A 26 12.64 16.30 8.69
C LEU A 26 11.41 15.41 8.45
N PRO A 27 10.54 15.22 9.46
CA PRO A 27 9.45 14.26 9.40
C PRO A 27 8.49 14.50 8.22
N GLY A 28 8.26 15.75 7.83
CA GLY A 28 7.43 16.08 6.67
C GLY A 28 8.04 15.65 5.32
N GLN A 29 9.36 15.73 5.16
CA GLN A 29 10.05 15.29 3.94
C GLN A 29 10.04 13.77 3.82
N VAL A 30 10.31 13.07 4.93
CA VAL A 30 10.24 11.59 4.99
C VAL A 30 8.83 11.10 4.64
N LEU A 31 7.80 11.75 5.19
CA LEU A 31 6.41 11.41 4.89
C LEU A 31 6.09 11.61 3.41
N ARG A 32 6.52 12.73 2.84
CA ARG A 32 6.32 13.04 1.42
C ARG A 32 7.02 12.02 0.52
N GLU A 33 8.30 11.73 0.78
CA GLU A 33 9.06 10.73 0.02
C GLU A 33 8.41 9.35 0.09
N ARG A 34 7.89 8.96 1.27
CA ARG A 34 7.14 7.70 1.44
C ARG A 34 5.87 7.67 0.59
N ILE A 35 5.09 8.75 0.58
CA ILE A 35 3.87 8.87 -0.25
C ILE A 35 4.21 8.79 -1.74
N GLU A 36 5.25 9.50 -2.18
CA GLU A 36 5.70 9.51 -3.57
C GLU A 36 6.19 8.13 -4.00
N LEU A 37 6.97 7.45 -3.16
CA LEU A 37 7.44 6.09 -3.42
C LEU A 37 6.29 5.07 -3.43
N ALA A 38 5.34 5.17 -2.49
CA ALA A 38 4.15 4.33 -2.50
C ALA A 38 3.31 4.54 -3.77
N ARG A 39 3.18 5.78 -4.25
CA ARG A 39 2.51 6.08 -5.53
C ARG A 39 3.22 5.48 -6.73
N ALA A 40 4.54 5.56 -6.75
CA ALA A 40 5.34 5.02 -7.84
C ALA A 40 5.28 3.49 -7.90
N SER A 41 5.31 2.82 -6.74
CA SER A 41 5.36 1.36 -6.66
C SER A 41 4.00 0.67 -6.76
N TYR A 42 2.94 1.27 -6.18
CA TYR A 42 1.62 0.64 -6.05
C TYR A 42 0.50 1.42 -6.74
N GLY A 43 0.83 2.49 -7.47
CA GLY A 43 -0.14 3.29 -8.20
C GLY A 43 -0.89 4.28 -7.30
N PRO A 44 -2.10 4.72 -7.69
CA PRO A 44 -2.77 5.80 -6.99
C PRO A 44 -3.15 5.42 -5.56
N LEU A 45 -2.92 6.33 -4.62
CA LEU A 45 -3.33 6.18 -3.23
C LEU A 45 -4.70 6.79 -2.98
N TYR A 46 -5.44 6.18 -2.07
CA TYR A 46 -6.84 6.48 -1.77
C TYR A 46 -7.07 6.53 -0.27
N THR A 47 -8.06 7.27 0.19
CA THR A 47 -8.56 7.08 1.56
C THR A 47 -9.19 5.70 1.72
N LEU A 48 -9.25 5.19 2.95
CA LEU A 48 -9.90 3.91 3.23
C LEU A 48 -11.37 3.87 2.77
N LEU A 49 -12.07 5.01 2.86
CA LEU A 49 -13.44 5.15 2.36
C LEU A 49 -13.52 5.01 0.84
N GLU A 50 -12.58 5.58 0.10
CA GLU A 50 -12.51 5.44 -1.35
C GLU A 50 -12.16 4.01 -1.78
N VAL A 51 -11.30 3.32 -1.03
CA VAL A 51 -11.04 1.89 -1.25
C VAL A 51 -12.34 1.10 -1.09
N ARG A 52 -13.08 1.31 0.01
CA ARG A 52 -14.38 0.65 0.23
C ARG A 52 -15.37 0.88 -0.90
N ARG A 53 -15.48 2.13 -1.37
CA ARG A 53 -16.38 2.48 -2.47
C ARG A 53 -15.97 1.76 -3.75
N ARG A 54 -14.68 1.76 -4.10
CA ARG A 54 -14.19 1.07 -5.30
C ARG A 54 -14.43 -0.43 -5.25
N VAL A 55 -14.13 -1.06 -4.12
CA VAL A 55 -14.40 -2.50 -3.94
C VAL A 55 -15.90 -2.78 -4.04
N ALA A 56 -16.76 -1.96 -3.45
CA ALA A 56 -18.21 -2.10 -3.62
C ALA A 56 -18.66 -1.94 -5.09
N GLU A 57 -17.97 -1.10 -5.86
CA GLU A 57 -18.29 -0.82 -7.26
C GLU A 57 -17.90 -1.95 -8.23
N THR A 58 -17.07 -2.92 -7.81
CA THR A 58 -16.79 -4.13 -8.60
C THR A 58 -18.02 -5.01 -8.75
N LEU A 59 -18.94 -4.96 -7.78
CA LEU A 59 -20.18 -5.71 -7.84
C LEU A 59 -21.15 -5.10 -8.86
N PRO A 60 -21.80 -5.93 -9.70
CA PRO A 60 -22.86 -5.48 -10.59
C PRO A 60 -23.96 -4.72 -9.86
N HIS A 61 -24.62 -3.80 -10.56
CA HIS A 61 -25.81 -3.18 -9.99
C HIS A 61 -26.98 -4.18 -10.00
N ARG A 62 -27.62 -4.40 -8.84
CA ARG A 62 -28.83 -5.23 -8.71
C ARG A 62 -29.90 -4.42 -7.98
N LEU A 63 -31.08 -4.29 -8.59
CA LEU A 63 -32.21 -3.59 -7.99
C LEU A 63 -32.57 -4.23 -6.64
N GLY A 64 -32.70 -3.40 -5.61
CA GLY A 64 -33.00 -3.88 -4.26
C GLY A 64 -31.82 -4.52 -3.54
N TYR A 65 -30.57 -4.29 -3.96
CA TYR A 65 -29.38 -4.68 -3.22
C TYR A 65 -28.47 -3.49 -2.95
N VAL A 66 -28.01 -3.35 -1.70
CA VAL A 66 -27.04 -2.30 -1.31
C VAL A 66 -25.63 -2.86 -1.43
N ARG A 67 -24.78 -2.24 -2.27
CA ARG A 67 -23.37 -2.60 -2.39
C ARG A 67 -22.58 -2.00 -1.24
N GLY A 68 -21.61 -2.75 -0.73
CA GLY A 68 -20.71 -2.32 0.31
C GLY A 68 -19.38 -3.07 0.24
N ALA A 69 -18.59 -2.89 1.29
CA ALA A 69 -17.40 -3.67 1.51
C ALA A 69 -17.14 -3.81 3.01
N THR A 70 -16.77 -5.01 3.44
CA THR A 70 -16.25 -5.30 4.77
C THR A 70 -14.75 -5.04 4.79
N LEU A 71 -14.26 -4.54 5.92
CA LEU A 71 -12.83 -4.44 6.20
C LEU A 71 -12.49 -5.33 7.37
N GLU A 72 -11.46 -6.14 7.17
CA GLU A 72 -10.92 -7.02 8.18
C GLU A 72 -9.39 -6.84 8.22
N PRO A 73 -8.77 -6.63 9.40
CA PRO A 73 -7.32 -6.69 9.52
C PRO A 73 -6.78 -7.99 8.91
N ILE A 74 -5.68 -7.93 8.18
CA ILE A 74 -5.16 -9.13 7.49
C ILE A 74 -4.82 -10.26 8.47
N GLU A 75 -4.43 -9.91 9.70
CA GLU A 75 -4.08 -10.85 10.76
C GLU A 75 -5.29 -11.63 11.31
N SER A 76 -6.50 -11.11 11.14
CA SER A 76 -7.73 -11.78 11.57
C SER A 76 -8.49 -12.47 10.44
N TYR A 77 -8.09 -12.26 9.18
CA TYR A 77 -8.75 -12.87 8.03
C TYR A 77 -8.59 -14.40 8.06
N GLN A 78 -9.71 -15.11 7.96
CA GLN A 78 -9.77 -16.57 8.21
C GLN A 78 -9.71 -17.42 6.95
N GLU A 79 -10.02 -16.85 5.78
CA GLU A 79 -10.03 -17.59 4.52
C GLU A 79 -8.62 -17.65 3.92
N THR A 80 -8.41 -18.59 2.99
CA THR A 80 -7.11 -18.78 2.36
C THR A 80 -6.82 -17.66 1.37
N ILE A 81 -5.67 -17.02 1.52
CA ILE A 81 -5.14 -16.06 0.54
C ILE A 81 -4.23 -16.84 -0.41
N PRO A 82 -4.40 -16.73 -1.74
CA PRO A 82 -3.53 -17.40 -2.71
C PRO A 82 -2.06 -17.01 -2.57
N ASP A 83 -1.14 -17.96 -2.83
CA ASP A 83 0.30 -17.79 -2.64
C ASP A 83 0.85 -16.55 -3.37
N GLU A 84 0.42 -16.31 -4.61
CA GLU A 84 0.86 -15.15 -5.41
C GLU A 84 0.47 -13.80 -4.78
N ILE A 85 -0.60 -13.78 -4.00
CA ILE A 85 -1.11 -12.60 -3.30
C ILE A 85 -0.35 -12.42 -1.99
N LEU A 86 -0.05 -13.52 -1.30
CA LEU A 86 0.81 -13.51 -0.12
C LEU A 86 2.21 -12.98 -0.44
N LEU A 87 2.77 -13.31 -1.62
CA LEU A 87 4.04 -12.74 -2.07
C LEU A 87 3.97 -11.22 -2.27
N LYS A 88 2.91 -10.71 -2.90
CA LYS A 88 2.69 -9.25 -3.05
C LYS A 88 2.53 -8.55 -1.69
N TYR A 89 1.86 -9.20 -0.74
CA TYR A 89 1.75 -8.73 0.64
C TYR A 89 3.11 -8.71 1.35
N ASP A 90 3.93 -9.76 1.19
CA ASP A 90 5.28 -9.80 1.77
C ASP A 90 6.17 -8.69 1.19
N ASP A 91 6.15 -8.49 -0.13
CA ASP A 91 6.89 -7.42 -0.79
C ASP A 91 6.47 -6.03 -0.26
N ALA A 92 5.16 -5.81 -0.09
CA ALA A 92 4.62 -4.58 0.50
C ALA A 92 5.05 -4.41 1.97
N THR A 93 5.04 -5.48 2.77
CA THR A 93 5.51 -5.44 4.16
C THR A 93 7.00 -5.12 4.24
N ARG A 94 7.83 -5.79 3.42
CA ARG A 94 9.29 -5.60 3.37
C ARG A 94 9.70 -4.23 2.83
N SER A 95 8.84 -3.55 2.08
CA SER A 95 9.10 -2.18 1.62
C SER A 95 9.23 -1.16 2.77
N GLY A 96 8.63 -1.44 3.93
CA GLY A 96 8.57 -0.52 5.06
C GLY A 96 7.70 0.73 4.83
N LEU A 97 6.91 0.76 3.75
CA LEU A 97 6.03 1.89 3.41
C LEU A 97 4.71 1.88 4.18
N PHE A 98 4.23 0.70 4.57
CA PHE A 98 2.87 0.51 5.08
C PHE A 98 2.85 0.04 6.53
N GLY A 99 1.91 0.56 7.31
CA GLY A 99 1.79 0.26 8.74
C GLY A 99 0.58 -0.58 9.14
N LYS A 100 -0.42 -0.69 8.28
CA LYS A 100 -1.62 -1.50 8.51
C LYS A 100 -2.08 -2.09 7.19
N PHE A 101 -2.60 -3.31 7.26
CA PHE A 101 -3.13 -4.03 6.13
C PHE A 101 -4.54 -4.52 6.44
N TRP A 102 -5.40 -4.47 5.44
CA TRP A 102 -6.76 -5.01 5.51
C TRP A 102 -7.06 -5.86 4.30
N VAL A 103 -7.83 -6.91 4.54
CA VAL A 103 -8.61 -7.56 3.49
C VAL A 103 -9.92 -6.80 3.35
N VAL A 104 -10.21 -6.36 2.13
CA VAL A 104 -11.41 -5.63 1.75
C VAL A 104 -12.23 -6.52 0.84
N THR A 105 -13.35 -7.02 1.34
CA THR A 105 -14.23 -7.93 0.59
C THR A 105 -15.50 -7.18 0.17
N PRO A 106 -15.88 -7.22 -1.11
CA PRO A 106 -17.13 -6.61 -1.54
C PRO A 106 -18.33 -7.33 -0.91
N THR A 107 -19.42 -6.60 -0.66
CA THR A 107 -20.66 -7.16 -0.09
C THR A 107 -21.89 -6.71 -0.83
N TYR A 108 -22.87 -7.60 -0.93
CA TYR A 108 -24.28 -7.19 -1.02
C TYR A 108 -24.85 -7.21 0.39
N TYR A 109 -25.35 -6.07 0.87
CA TYR A 109 -25.72 -5.87 2.27
C TYR A 109 -24.54 -6.22 3.19
N ARG A 110 -24.67 -7.30 3.97
CA ARG A 110 -23.65 -7.82 4.88
C ARG A 110 -23.03 -9.14 4.40
N GLU A 111 -23.48 -9.66 3.26
CA GLU A 111 -22.99 -10.92 2.70
C GLU A 111 -21.75 -10.67 1.85
N ARG A 112 -20.62 -11.23 2.27
CA ARG A 112 -19.36 -11.21 1.53
C ARG A 112 -19.54 -11.87 0.18
N GLN A 113 -18.99 -11.24 -0.85
CA GLN A 113 -18.93 -11.75 -2.21
C GLN A 113 -17.49 -12.14 -2.55
N LEU A 114 -17.30 -12.77 -3.70
CA LEU A 114 -15.99 -13.13 -4.23
C LEU A 114 -15.15 -11.87 -4.53
N ASP A 115 -13.90 -12.09 -4.88
CA ASP A 115 -12.93 -11.07 -5.33
C ASP A 115 -12.45 -10.10 -4.22
N PRO A 116 -11.94 -10.58 -3.08
CA PRO A 116 -11.33 -9.75 -2.04
C PRO A 116 -10.02 -9.04 -2.49
N TRP A 117 -9.71 -7.96 -1.77
CA TRP A 117 -8.59 -7.06 -2.07
C TRP A 117 -7.70 -6.91 -0.83
N ILE A 118 -6.40 -6.75 -1.01
CA ILE A 118 -5.50 -6.27 0.05
C ILE A 118 -5.30 -4.78 -0.13
N ALA A 119 -5.60 -4.01 0.92
CA ALA A 119 -5.29 -2.59 0.99
C ALA A 119 -4.32 -2.31 2.15
N ALA A 120 -3.42 -1.36 1.98
CA ALA A 120 -2.39 -1.05 2.96
C ALA A 120 -2.25 0.46 3.21
N GLU A 121 -2.32 0.90 4.47
CA GLU A 121 -2.16 2.31 4.87
C GLU A 121 -0.69 2.68 4.92
N VAL A 122 -0.32 3.73 4.18
CA VAL A 122 1.03 4.30 4.20
C VAL A 122 1.30 4.87 5.60
N PHE A 123 2.41 4.46 6.22
CA PHE A 123 2.77 4.84 7.58
C PHE A 123 2.68 6.36 7.79
N GLY A 124 1.99 6.77 8.86
CA GLY A 124 1.85 8.18 9.24
C GLY A 124 0.87 8.97 8.39
N THR A 125 0.02 8.29 7.62
CA THR A 125 -1.02 8.92 6.78
C THR A 125 -2.36 8.20 6.94
N ASN A 126 -3.40 8.69 6.25
CA ASN A 126 -4.68 8.00 6.04
C ASN A 126 -4.85 7.52 4.58
N LEU A 127 -3.74 7.49 3.82
CA LEU A 127 -3.71 7.08 2.42
C LEU A 127 -3.36 5.60 2.32
N CYS A 128 -4.12 4.89 1.51
CA CYS A 128 -4.02 3.47 1.29
C CYS A 128 -3.64 3.18 -0.16
N ALA A 129 -2.75 2.23 -0.36
CA ALA A 129 -2.52 1.59 -1.64
C ALA A 129 -3.40 0.34 -1.76
N VAL A 130 -3.80 -0.03 -2.98
CA VAL A 130 -4.29 -1.37 -3.28
C VAL A 130 -3.08 -2.22 -3.64
N ILE A 131 -2.84 -3.27 -2.86
CA ILE A 131 -1.68 -4.16 -3.04
C ILE A 131 -2.01 -5.26 -4.03
N ALA A 132 -3.19 -5.85 -3.90
CA ALA A 132 -3.62 -6.97 -4.72
C ALA A 132 -5.14 -7.13 -4.69
N GLN A 133 -5.65 -7.84 -5.69
CA GLN A 133 -7.00 -8.39 -5.77
C GLN A 133 -6.84 -9.85 -6.20
N TRP A 134 -7.72 -10.73 -5.72
CA TRP A 134 -7.75 -12.11 -6.16
C TRP A 134 -9.16 -12.65 -6.16
N ASP A 135 -9.41 -13.61 -7.04
CA ASP A 135 -10.67 -14.32 -7.13
C ASP A 135 -10.62 -15.55 -6.20
N VAL A 136 -11.77 -15.92 -5.63
CA VAL A 136 -11.92 -17.12 -4.78
C VAL A 136 -12.63 -18.21 -5.57
#